data_AF-A0A166ZB59-F1
#
_entry.id   AF-A0A166ZB59-F1
#
_cell.length_a   1.000
_cell.length_b   1.000
_cell.length_c   1.000
_cell.angle_alpha   90.00
_cell.angle_beta   90.00
_cell.angle_gamma   90.00
#
_symmetry.space_group_name_H-M   'P 1'
#
loop_
_entity.id
_entity.type
_entity.pdbx_description
1 polymer ?
#
loop_
_entity_poly.entity_id
_entity_poly.type
_entity_poly.pdbx_seq_one_letter_code
_entity_poly.pdbx_strand_id
1 'polypeptide(L)'
;MRKHLIVFIALFTLSGCLYETMYKNADRLALNRLEDIVELSDEQEEYFLMSFNAFQLVHQKEYMPEYLKWLKMLKSEWLLLDESQLKQLADEVQTHWFEVTERINKPTMALLLGFDKQQKQQLMSTLKERAQSRAKNRDRLERVIERFEDILGDLSPKQRGIITNYLDETEYNREVWNLHTQSRLKNFDSVLVLKTPLKQAERQLMARSVFNSMHGAPSHLKRIRSQWVNKQIKLLINMRETLSPSQKQHVDGFLQNWIDVVDELSKAQL
;
A
#
# COMPACT_ATOMS: atom_id res chain seq x y z
N MET A 1 -29.43 -29.62 -9.64
CA MET A 1 -29.59 -28.39 -8.83
C MET A 1 -28.92 -28.48 -7.45
N ARG A 2 -29.24 -29.45 -6.58
CA ARG A 2 -28.66 -29.57 -5.21
C ARG A 2 -27.14 -29.76 -5.15
N LYS A 3 -26.52 -30.44 -6.13
CA LYS A 3 -25.05 -30.64 -6.22
C LYS A 3 -24.29 -29.36 -6.58
N HIS A 4 -24.86 -28.48 -7.42
CA HIS A 4 -24.24 -27.20 -7.78
C HIS A 4 -24.35 -26.19 -6.63
N LEU A 5 -25.42 -26.25 -5.82
CA LEU A 5 -25.58 -25.42 -4.63
C LEU A 5 -24.52 -25.72 -3.57
N ILE A 6 -24.15 -27.00 -3.37
CA ILE A 6 -23.11 -27.41 -2.41
C ILE A 6 -21.73 -26.93 -2.85
N VAL A 7 -21.42 -27.00 -4.15
CA VAL A 7 -20.15 -26.48 -4.70
C VAL A 7 -20.08 -24.96 -4.58
N PHE A 8 -21.19 -24.25 -4.83
CA PHE A 8 -21.27 -22.81 -4.65
C PHE A 8 -21.09 -22.38 -3.19
N ILE A 9 -21.74 -23.08 -2.25
CA ILE A 9 -21.59 -22.83 -0.81
C ILE A 9 -20.14 -23.14 -0.35
N ALA A 10 -19.54 -24.22 -0.86
CA ALA A 10 -18.15 -24.57 -0.56
C ALA A 10 -17.16 -23.50 -1.07
N LEU A 11 -17.36 -22.97 -2.28
CA LEU A 11 -16.54 -21.87 -2.83
C LEU A 11 -16.67 -20.57 -2.02
N PHE A 12 -17.87 -20.27 -1.50
CA PHE A 12 -18.09 -19.13 -0.61
C PHE A 12 -17.47 -19.31 0.79
N THR A 13 -17.40 -20.54 1.32
CA THR A 13 -16.69 -20.80 2.59
C THR A 13 -15.17 -20.80 2.46
N LEU A 14 -14.64 -20.97 1.26
CA LEU A 14 -13.20 -20.99 1.01
C LEU A 14 -12.58 -19.59 0.92
N SER A 15 -13.35 -18.52 0.68
CA SER A 15 -12.78 -17.17 0.57
C SER A 15 -12.23 -16.67 1.91
N GLY A 16 -12.95 -16.84 3.02
CA GLY A 16 -12.46 -16.51 4.38
C GLY A 16 -11.21 -17.32 4.74
N CYS A 17 -11.30 -18.66 4.59
CA CYS A 17 -10.15 -19.55 4.82
C CYS A 17 -8.95 -19.23 3.93
N LEU A 18 -9.16 -18.71 2.70
CA LEU A 18 -8.09 -18.31 1.80
C LEU A 18 -7.35 -17.09 2.36
N TYR A 19 -8.05 -16.07 2.87
CA TYR A 19 -7.40 -14.90 3.47
C TYR A 19 -6.61 -15.26 4.73
N GLU A 20 -7.19 -16.06 5.63
CA GLU A 20 -6.46 -16.54 6.80
C GLU A 20 -5.22 -17.35 6.40
N THR A 21 -5.34 -18.25 5.43
CA THR A 21 -4.21 -19.06 4.94
C THR A 21 -3.12 -18.22 4.30
N MET A 22 -3.51 -17.24 3.46
CA MET A 22 -2.57 -16.30 2.85
C MET A 22 -1.87 -15.46 3.90
N TYR A 23 -2.60 -15.01 4.94
CA TYR A 23 -2.02 -14.24 6.03
C TYR A 23 -1.05 -15.11 6.84
N LYS A 24 -1.42 -16.33 7.24
CA LYS A 24 -0.52 -17.25 7.95
C LYS A 24 0.77 -17.58 7.19
N ASN A 25 0.76 -17.48 5.86
CA ASN A 25 1.94 -17.70 5.01
C ASN A 25 2.46 -16.39 4.38
N ALA A 26 2.12 -15.23 4.96
CA ALA A 26 2.48 -13.94 4.40
C ALA A 26 4.00 -13.73 4.38
N ASP A 27 4.74 -14.35 5.29
CA ASP A 27 6.20 -14.37 5.32
C ASP A 27 6.78 -14.99 4.03
N ARG A 28 6.32 -16.18 3.63
CA ARG A 28 6.75 -16.86 2.40
C ARG A 28 6.31 -16.12 1.15
N LEU A 29 5.09 -15.59 1.14
CA LEU A 29 4.61 -14.79 0.01
C LEU A 29 5.45 -13.50 -0.15
N ALA A 30 5.82 -12.86 0.95
CA ALA A 30 6.68 -11.69 0.93
C ALA A 30 8.13 -12.04 0.55
N LEU A 31 8.64 -13.19 0.99
CA LEU A 31 9.96 -13.71 0.61
C LEU A 31 10.05 -13.93 -0.91
N ASN A 32 9.11 -14.69 -1.49
CA ASN A 32 9.05 -14.91 -2.94
C ASN A 32 9.03 -13.58 -3.71
N ARG A 33 8.32 -12.58 -3.18
CA ARG A 33 8.25 -11.25 -3.80
C ARG A 33 9.55 -10.46 -3.70
N LEU A 34 10.32 -10.67 -2.64
CA LEU A 34 11.66 -10.11 -2.46
C LEU A 34 12.67 -10.80 -3.39
N GLU A 35 12.55 -12.09 -3.59
CA GLU A 35 13.40 -12.87 -4.51
C GLU A 35 13.22 -12.49 -5.98
N ASP A 36 12.02 -12.04 -6.37
CA ASP A 36 11.80 -11.37 -7.67
C ASP A 36 12.62 -10.07 -7.83
N ILE A 37 13.25 -9.57 -6.76
CA ILE A 37 14.05 -8.34 -6.74
C ILE A 37 15.52 -8.66 -6.61
N VAL A 38 15.87 -9.55 -5.69
CA VAL A 38 17.24 -9.90 -5.31
C VAL A 38 17.27 -11.32 -4.77
N GLU A 39 18.18 -12.14 -5.28
CA GLU A 39 18.39 -13.51 -4.80
C GLU A 39 19.06 -13.47 -3.43
N LEU A 40 18.46 -14.14 -2.43
CA LEU A 40 18.95 -14.18 -1.06
C LEU A 40 19.82 -15.43 -0.82
N SER A 41 20.69 -15.39 0.19
CA SER A 41 21.30 -16.62 0.72
C SER A 41 20.39 -17.25 1.77
N ASP A 42 20.58 -18.54 2.06
CA ASP A 42 19.84 -19.28 3.09
C ASP A 42 19.78 -18.51 4.43
N GLU A 43 20.89 -17.91 4.88
CA GLU A 43 20.92 -17.14 6.13
C GLU A 43 20.12 -15.83 6.05
N GLN A 44 20.08 -15.20 4.87
CA GLN A 44 19.29 -13.98 4.65
C GLN A 44 17.80 -14.29 4.55
N GLU A 45 17.42 -15.43 3.96
CA GLU A 45 16.04 -15.93 3.95
C GLU A 45 15.56 -16.23 5.37
N GLU A 46 16.35 -16.97 6.16
CA GLU A 46 16.02 -17.26 7.56
C GLU A 46 15.85 -15.97 8.37
N TYR A 47 16.79 -15.02 8.20
CA TYR A 47 16.70 -13.72 8.85
C TYR A 47 15.43 -12.94 8.44
N PHE A 48 15.07 -12.97 7.15
CA PHE A 48 13.87 -12.33 6.63
C PHE A 48 12.61 -12.95 7.24
N LEU A 49 12.48 -14.26 7.22
CA LEU A 49 11.32 -15.00 7.75
C LEU A 49 11.16 -14.73 9.25
N MET A 50 12.23 -14.80 10.04
CA MET A 50 12.21 -14.48 11.47
C MET A 50 11.75 -13.03 11.73
N SER A 51 12.33 -12.08 10.99
CA SER A 51 12.01 -10.65 11.14
C SER A 51 10.59 -10.33 10.71
N PHE A 52 10.10 -10.96 9.64
CA PHE A 52 8.76 -10.80 9.13
C PHE A 52 7.73 -11.37 10.12
N ASN A 53 7.94 -12.58 10.63
CA ASN A 53 7.04 -13.20 11.61
C ASN A 53 6.94 -12.36 12.90
N ALA A 54 8.05 -11.83 13.39
CA ALA A 54 8.04 -10.91 14.52
C ALA A 54 7.22 -9.64 14.23
N PHE A 55 7.36 -9.06 13.04
CA PHE A 55 6.54 -7.92 12.62
C PHE A 55 5.06 -8.29 12.45
N GLN A 56 4.77 -9.47 11.90
CA GLN A 56 3.41 -9.91 11.62
C GLN A 56 2.59 -10.10 12.90
N LEU A 57 3.20 -10.62 13.97
CA LEU A 57 2.57 -10.69 15.30
C LEU A 57 2.20 -9.30 15.83
N VAL A 58 3.12 -8.34 15.71
CA VAL A 58 2.86 -6.94 16.07
C VAL A 58 1.76 -6.35 15.20
N HIS A 59 1.80 -6.60 13.89
CA HIS A 59 0.82 -6.09 12.95
C HIS A 59 -0.58 -6.61 13.23
N GLN A 60 -0.71 -7.89 13.52
CA GLN A 60 -1.98 -8.48 13.94
C GLN A 60 -2.50 -7.85 15.24
N LYS A 61 -1.64 -7.71 16.25
CA LYS A 61 -2.06 -7.29 17.60
C LYS A 61 -2.33 -5.79 17.70
N GLU A 62 -1.53 -4.97 17.04
CA GLU A 62 -1.54 -3.51 17.22
C GLU A 62 -2.17 -2.77 16.04
N TYR A 63 -1.99 -3.25 14.80
CA TYR A 63 -2.42 -2.52 13.60
C TYR A 63 -3.78 -2.95 13.06
N MET A 64 -4.09 -4.26 13.05
CA MET A 64 -5.40 -4.75 12.60
C MET A 64 -6.59 -4.15 13.37
N PRO A 65 -6.54 -3.95 14.71
CA PRO A 65 -7.65 -3.30 15.44
C PRO A 65 -7.94 -1.88 14.97
N GLU A 66 -6.91 -1.10 14.61
CA GLU A 66 -7.09 0.26 14.07
C GLU A 66 -7.70 0.23 12.67
N TYR A 67 -7.28 -0.70 11.82
CA TYR A 67 -7.91 -0.89 10.49
C TYR A 67 -9.39 -1.24 10.64
N LEU A 68 -9.72 -2.14 11.56
CA LEU A 68 -11.09 -2.53 11.85
C LEU A 68 -11.93 -1.35 12.34
N LYS A 69 -11.36 -0.49 13.20
CA LYS A 69 -12.01 0.73 13.68
C LYS A 69 -12.31 1.69 12.54
N TRP A 70 -11.35 1.98 11.67
CA TRP A 70 -11.58 2.86 10.52
C TRP A 70 -12.60 2.29 9.54
N LEU A 71 -12.54 0.99 9.24
CA LEU A 71 -13.50 0.34 8.36
C LEU A 71 -14.92 0.39 8.92
N LYS A 72 -15.10 0.16 10.23
CA LYS A 72 -16.41 0.27 10.90
C LYS A 72 -16.94 1.69 10.88
N MET A 73 -16.09 2.68 11.16
CA MET A 73 -16.46 4.11 11.08
C MET A 73 -16.84 4.50 9.64
N LEU A 74 -16.06 4.10 8.65
CA LEU A 74 -16.39 4.35 7.25
C LEU A 74 -17.71 3.69 6.89
N LYS A 75 -17.95 2.44 7.29
CA LYS A 75 -19.22 1.75 7.02
C LYS A 75 -20.43 2.49 7.59
N SER A 76 -20.32 3.10 8.78
CA SER A 76 -21.43 3.84 9.39
C SER A 76 -21.60 5.26 8.84
N GLU A 77 -20.52 5.92 8.45
CA GLU A 77 -20.51 7.39 8.30
C GLU A 77 -20.01 7.89 6.94
N TRP A 78 -19.57 7.04 6.01
CA TRP A 78 -18.93 7.49 4.76
C TRP A 78 -19.79 8.46 3.92
N LEU A 79 -21.11 8.40 4.04
CA LEU A 79 -22.03 9.34 3.40
C LEU A 79 -22.06 10.74 4.04
N LEU A 80 -21.73 10.83 5.32
CA LEU A 80 -21.84 12.02 6.16
C LEU A 80 -20.51 12.76 6.32
N LEU A 81 -19.38 12.08 6.11
CA LEU A 81 -18.05 12.69 6.30
C LEU A 81 -17.86 13.91 5.40
N ASP A 82 -17.53 15.05 6.00
CA ASP A 82 -17.18 16.27 5.28
C ASP A 82 -15.69 16.27 4.86
N GLU A 83 -15.28 17.32 4.13
CA GLU A 83 -13.89 17.48 3.68
C GLU A 83 -12.88 17.52 4.84
N SER A 84 -13.24 18.14 5.97
CA SER A 84 -12.36 18.27 7.14
C SER A 84 -12.17 16.92 7.83
N GLN A 85 -13.25 16.15 8.00
CA GLN A 85 -13.22 14.82 8.59
C GLN A 85 -12.43 13.83 7.72
N LEU A 86 -12.62 13.88 6.38
CA LEU A 86 -11.85 13.06 5.45
C LEU A 86 -10.36 13.42 5.46
N LYS A 87 -10.02 14.69 5.64
CA LYS A 87 -8.64 15.14 5.77
C LYS A 87 -8.00 14.63 7.06
N GLN A 88 -8.72 14.72 8.17
CA GLN A 88 -8.25 14.18 9.45
C GLN A 88 -7.99 12.66 9.33
N LEU A 89 -8.92 11.90 8.74
CA LEU A 89 -8.74 10.47 8.50
C LEU A 89 -7.50 10.19 7.64
N ALA A 90 -7.28 10.98 6.59
CA ALA A 90 -6.10 10.84 5.74
C ALA A 90 -4.79 11.08 6.51
N ASP A 91 -4.77 12.06 7.41
CA ASP A 91 -3.61 12.37 8.26
C ASP A 91 -3.35 11.27 9.30
N GLU A 92 -4.41 10.70 9.89
CA GLU A 92 -4.34 9.54 10.79
C GLU A 92 -3.74 8.31 10.09
N VAL A 93 -4.27 7.97 8.91
CA VAL A 93 -3.77 6.86 8.09
C VAL A 93 -2.31 7.08 7.68
N GLN A 94 -1.93 8.30 7.32
CA GLN A 94 -0.55 8.62 6.96
C GLN A 94 0.41 8.49 8.15
N THR A 95 -0.02 8.91 9.34
CA THR A 95 0.77 8.79 10.57
C THR A 95 0.97 7.32 10.93
N HIS A 96 -0.10 6.54 10.88
CA HIS A 96 -0.04 5.10 11.13
C HIS A 96 0.87 4.37 10.14
N TRP A 97 0.82 4.71 8.84
CA TRP A 97 1.73 4.12 7.86
C TRP A 97 3.21 4.44 8.18
N PHE A 98 3.48 5.63 8.69
CA PHE A 98 4.83 5.97 9.15
C PHE A 98 5.27 5.09 10.32
N GLU A 99 4.42 4.89 11.33
CA GLU A 99 4.71 4.01 12.46
C GLU A 99 4.99 2.58 12.02
N VAL A 100 4.19 2.04 11.09
CA VAL A 100 4.41 0.71 10.49
C VAL A 100 5.80 0.65 9.85
N THR A 101 6.17 1.65 9.04
CA THR A 101 7.47 1.67 8.37
C THR A 101 8.65 1.80 9.34
N GLU A 102 8.48 2.53 10.45
CA GLU A 102 9.53 2.65 11.47
C GLU A 102 9.81 1.31 12.17
N ARG A 103 8.79 0.47 12.39
CA ARG A 103 8.97 -0.86 13.01
C ARG A 103 9.79 -1.80 12.14
N ILE A 104 9.58 -1.77 10.82
CA ILE A 104 10.32 -2.64 9.88
C ILE A 104 11.64 -2.02 9.42
N ASN A 105 11.97 -0.79 9.83
CA ASN A 105 13.17 -0.10 9.40
C ASN A 105 14.44 -0.82 9.81
N LYS A 106 14.59 -1.14 11.11
CA LYS A 106 15.78 -1.83 11.63
C LYS A 106 16.04 -3.17 10.92
N PRO A 107 15.07 -4.11 10.83
CA PRO A 107 15.33 -5.38 10.15
C PRO A 107 15.64 -5.21 8.67
N THR A 108 14.96 -4.28 7.98
CA THR A 108 15.23 -3.98 6.57
C THR A 108 16.64 -3.44 6.36
N MET A 109 17.11 -2.53 7.22
CA MET A 109 18.47 -1.98 7.12
C MET A 109 19.54 -3.05 7.38
N ALA A 110 19.31 -3.94 8.33
CA ALA A 110 20.24 -5.04 8.59
C ALA A 110 20.36 -5.97 7.37
N LEU A 111 19.24 -6.35 6.76
CA LEU A 111 19.23 -7.17 5.54
C LEU A 111 19.97 -6.48 4.38
N LEU A 112 19.64 -5.22 4.08
CA LEU A 112 20.26 -4.45 3.00
C LEU A 112 21.77 -4.24 3.19
N LEU A 113 22.23 -4.09 4.43
CA LEU A 113 23.66 -3.97 4.75
C LEU A 113 24.39 -5.31 4.64
N GLY A 114 23.69 -6.43 4.84
CA GLY A 114 24.19 -7.78 4.66
C GLY A 114 24.32 -8.21 3.20
N PHE A 115 23.74 -7.48 2.26
CA PHE A 115 23.85 -7.80 0.83
C PHE A 115 25.28 -7.68 0.31
N ASP A 116 25.69 -8.66 -0.48
CA ASP A 116 26.95 -8.63 -1.21
C ASP A 116 26.89 -7.67 -2.41
N LYS A 117 27.99 -7.60 -3.18
CA LYS A 117 28.07 -6.72 -4.34
C LYS A 117 27.08 -7.09 -5.45
N GLN A 118 26.88 -8.37 -5.72
CA GLN A 118 26.00 -8.86 -6.78
C GLN A 118 24.54 -8.59 -6.41
N GLN A 119 24.15 -8.90 -5.17
CA GLN A 119 22.81 -8.65 -4.62
C GLN A 119 22.46 -7.16 -4.66
N LYS A 120 23.39 -6.28 -4.29
CA LYS A 120 23.21 -4.82 -4.39
C LYS A 120 22.99 -4.35 -5.82
N GLN A 121 23.72 -4.92 -6.78
CA GLN A 121 23.56 -4.60 -8.21
C GLN A 121 22.20 -5.09 -8.75
N GLN A 122 21.80 -6.32 -8.40
CA GLN A 122 20.52 -6.90 -8.81
C GLN A 122 19.35 -6.07 -8.24
N LEU A 123 19.37 -5.78 -6.94
CA LEU A 123 18.40 -4.92 -6.27
C LEU A 123 18.25 -3.58 -7.02
N MET A 124 19.35 -2.88 -7.27
CA MET A 124 19.30 -1.57 -7.92
C MET A 124 18.85 -1.64 -9.38
N SER A 125 19.24 -2.68 -10.11
CA SER A 125 18.77 -2.92 -11.48
C SER A 125 17.26 -3.10 -11.52
N THR A 126 16.73 -4.02 -10.71
CA THR A 126 15.30 -4.33 -10.65
C THR A 126 14.47 -3.12 -10.19
N LEU A 127 14.94 -2.36 -9.20
CA LEU A 127 14.25 -1.16 -8.72
C LEU A 127 14.21 -0.06 -9.80
N LYS A 128 15.30 0.15 -10.53
CA LYS A 128 15.36 1.14 -11.63
C LYS A 128 14.43 0.73 -12.78
N GLU A 129 14.43 -0.54 -13.17
CA GLU A 129 13.54 -1.06 -14.20
C GLU A 129 12.06 -0.89 -13.82
N ARG A 130 11.68 -1.30 -12.60
CA ARG A 130 10.30 -1.13 -12.09
C ARG A 130 9.88 0.33 -12.05
N ALA A 131 10.77 1.25 -11.66
CA ALA A 131 10.47 2.68 -11.67
C ALA A 131 10.25 3.21 -13.10
N GLN A 132 11.05 2.77 -14.07
CA GLN A 132 10.89 3.15 -15.48
C GLN A 132 9.59 2.59 -16.08
N SER A 133 9.26 1.32 -15.81
CA SER A 133 8.03 0.69 -16.26
C SER A 133 6.78 1.41 -15.70
N ARG A 134 6.78 1.71 -14.39
CA ARG A 134 5.72 2.51 -13.77
C ARG A 134 5.57 3.90 -14.37
N ALA A 135 6.68 4.58 -14.68
CA ALA A 135 6.65 5.90 -15.30
C ALA A 135 6.03 5.88 -16.71
N LYS A 136 6.25 4.81 -17.49
CA LYS A 136 5.74 4.64 -18.87
C LYS A 136 4.29 4.15 -18.95
N ASN A 137 3.66 3.88 -17.81
CA ASN A 137 2.41 3.14 -17.77
C ASN A 137 1.25 3.88 -18.48
N ARG A 138 0.78 3.33 -19.62
CA ARG A 138 -0.22 3.94 -20.51
C ARG A 138 -1.67 3.65 -20.08
N ASP A 139 -1.92 2.55 -19.37
CA ASP A 139 -3.28 2.13 -18.99
C ASP A 139 -3.72 2.70 -17.63
N ARG A 140 -3.32 3.95 -17.35
CA ARG A 140 -3.59 4.61 -16.05
C ARG A 140 -5.06 4.79 -15.80
N LEU A 141 -5.80 5.28 -16.80
CA LEU A 141 -7.24 5.53 -16.68
C LEU A 141 -7.97 4.23 -16.40
N GLU A 142 -7.71 3.19 -17.18
CA GLU A 142 -8.40 1.90 -17.05
C GLU A 142 -8.23 1.29 -15.66
N ARG A 143 -7.01 1.22 -15.14
CA ARG A 143 -6.80 0.69 -13.78
C ARG A 143 -7.43 1.54 -12.67
N VAL A 144 -7.58 2.84 -12.88
CA VAL A 144 -8.27 3.69 -11.91
C VAL A 144 -9.78 3.43 -11.99
N ILE A 145 -10.32 3.28 -13.20
CA ILE A 145 -11.71 2.87 -13.43
C ILE A 145 -11.99 1.52 -12.76
N GLU A 146 -11.20 0.48 -13.04
CA GLU A 146 -11.35 -0.85 -12.44
C GLU A 146 -11.39 -0.78 -10.90
N ARG A 147 -10.47 -0.02 -10.29
CA ARG A 147 -10.45 0.15 -8.81
C ARG A 147 -11.69 0.84 -8.28
N PHE A 148 -12.24 1.81 -9.00
CA PHE A 148 -13.48 2.45 -8.61
C PHE A 148 -14.67 1.51 -8.84
N GLU A 149 -14.65 0.67 -9.87
CA GLU A 149 -15.68 -0.35 -10.12
C GLU A 149 -15.69 -1.45 -9.06
N ASP A 150 -14.52 -1.87 -8.56
CA ASP A 150 -14.42 -2.80 -7.44
C ASP A 150 -15.14 -2.28 -6.18
N ILE A 151 -15.06 -0.96 -5.92
CA ILE A 151 -15.58 -0.31 -4.72
C ILE A 151 -17.03 0.16 -4.90
N LEU A 152 -17.39 0.69 -6.08
CA LEU A 152 -18.67 1.36 -6.33
C LEU A 152 -19.63 0.51 -7.16
N GLY A 153 -19.16 -0.53 -7.85
CA GLY A 153 -19.87 -1.18 -8.95
C GLY A 153 -19.74 -0.39 -10.26
N ASP A 154 -20.51 -0.78 -11.28
CA ASP A 154 -20.45 -0.19 -12.63
C ASP A 154 -20.49 1.34 -12.62
N LEU A 155 -19.53 1.98 -13.30
CA LEU A 155 -19.45 3.44 -13.34
C LEU A 155 -20.27 4.03 -14.48
N SER A 156 -21.07 5.04 -14.15
CA SER A 156 -21.78 5.88 -15.13
C SER A 156 -20.81 6.71 -15.97
N PRO A 157 -21.23 7.20 -17.16
CA PRO A 157 -20.42 8.11 -17.97
C PRO A 157 -19.99 9.38 -17.20
N LYS A 158 -20.85 9.88 -16.31
CA LYS A 158 -20.55 11.04 -15.45
C LYS A 158 -19.39 10.72 -14.49
N GLN A 159 -19.42 9.57 -13.83
CA GLN A 159 -18.38 9.11 -12.91
C GLN A 159 -17.04 8.90 -13.62
N ARG A 160 -17.06 8.28 -14.81
CA ARG A 160 -15.87 8.14 -15.66
C ARG A 160 -15.29 9.52 -16.02
N GLY A 161 -16.12 10.50 -16.35
CA GLY A 161 -15.70 11.88 -16.60
C GLY A 161 -15.05 12.55 -15.38
N ILE A 162 -15.59 12.34 -14.17
CA ILE A 162 -14.99 12.85 -12.92
C ILE A 162 -13.59 12.26 -12.71
N ILE A 163 -13.41 10.96 -12.94
CA ILE A 163 -12.11 10.28 -12.83
C ILE A 163 -11.13 10.85 -13.87
N THR A 164 -11.52 10.94 -15.14
CA THR A 164 -10.65 11.49 -16.20
C THR A 164 -10.16 12.89 -15.85
N ASN A 165 -11.07 13.80 -15.47
CA ASN A 165 -10.70 15.17 -15.08
C ASN A 165 -9.71 15.18 -13.91
N TYR A 166 -9.93 14.33 -12.90
CA TYR A 166 -9.00 14.20 -11.78
C TYR A 166 -7.60 13.72 -12.23
N LEU A 167 -7.52 12.77 -13.17
CA LEU A 167 -6.24 12.26 -13.65
C LEU A 167 -5.46 13.33 -14.42
N ASP A 168 -6.15 14.14 -15.23
CA ASP A 168 -5.58 15.25 -15.97
C ASP A 168 -5.07 16.35 -15.01
N GLU A 169 -5.90 16.74 -14.05
CA GLU A 169 -5.53 17.74 -13.04
C GLU A 169 -4.37 17.33 -12.12
N THR A 170 -4.06 16.04 -12.06
CA THR A 170 -3.00 15.48 -11.19
C THR A 170 -1.79 14.99 -11.97
N GLU A 171 -1.70 15.22 -13.28
CA GLU A 171 -0.57 14.79 -14.10
C GLU A 171 0.74 15.44 -13.64
N TYR A 172 0.72 16.73 -13.29
CA TYR A 172 1.89 17.40 -12.70
C TYR A 172 2.38 16.72 -11.41
N ASN A 173 1.47 16.29 -10.52
CA ASN A 173 1.85 15.61 -9.28
C ASN A 173 2.55 14.27 -9.57
N ARG A 174 2.12 13.58 -10.63
CA ARG A 174 2.75 12.34 -11.09
C ARG A 174 4.18 12.59 -11.56
N GLU A 175 4.41 13.63 -12.36
CA GLU A 175 5.76 13.99 -12.81
C GLU A 175 6.69 14.30 -11.63
N VAL A 176 6.21 15.08 -10.66
CA VAL A 176 6.96 15.35 -9.42
C VAL A 176 7.30 14.05 -8.68
N TRP A 177 6.36 13.10 -8.58
CA TRP A 177 6.58 11.82 -7.89
C TRP A 177 7.55 10.91 -8.66
N ASN A 178 7.54 10.95 -9.99
CA ASN A 178 8.51 10.24 -10.82
C ASN A 178 9.92 10.79 -10.59
N LEU A 179 10.10 12.12 -10.61
CA LEU A 179 11.39 12.76 -10.35
C LEU A 179 11.87 12.50 -8.91
N HIS A 180 10.98 12.58 -7.92
CA HIS A 180 11.29 12.24 -6.53
C HIS A 180 11.72 10.77 -6.39
N THR A 181 11.06 9.85 -7.09
CA THR A 181 11.44 8.42 -7.12
C THR A 181 12.83 8.23 -7.72
N GLN A 182 13.15 8.90 -8.82
CA GLN A 182 14.49 8.84 -9.43
C GLN A 182 15.57 9.38 -8.50
N SER A 183 15.30 10.52 -7.84
CA SER A 183 16.20 11.13 -6.85
C SER A 183 16.45 10.19 -5.66
N ARG A 184 15.38 9.58 -5.12
CA ARG A 184 15.48 8.55 -4.06
C ARG A 184 16.33 7.36 -4.48
N LEU A 185 16.10 6.81 -5.67
CA LEU A 185 16.89 5.67 -6.16
C LEU A 185 18.36 6.04 -6.33
N LYS A 186 18.68 7.26 -6.79
CA LYS A 186 20.05 7.75 -6.88
C LYS A 186 20.71 7.87 -5.50
N ASN A 187 19.99 8.41 -4.52
CA ASN A 187 20.48 8.51 -3.14
C ASN A 187 20.68 7.12 -2.53
N PHE A 188 19.75 6.20 -2.76
CA PHE A 188 19.87 4.83 -2.28
C PHE A 188 21.11 4.15 -2.86
N ASP A 189 21.30 4.24 -4.18
CA ASP A 189 22.48 3.72 -4.89
C ASP A 189 23.78 4.29 -4.31
N SER A 190 23.84 5.61 -4.10
CA SER A 190 25.04 6.28 -3.58
C SER A 190 25.47 5.80 -2.18
N VAL A 191 24.51 5.40 -1.34
CA VAL A 191 24.81 4.87 0.00
C VAL A 191 25.12 3.38 -0.09
N LEU A 192 24.41 2.65 -0.94
CA LEU A 192 24.53 1.19 -1.06
C LEU A 192 25.91 0.75 -1.57
N VAL A 193 26.57 1.57 -2.38
CA VAL A 193 27.91 1.29 -2.95
C VAL A 193 29.08 1.68 -2.05
N LEU A 194 28.81 2.30 -0.88
CA LEU A 194 29.87 2.66 0.05
C LEU A 194 30.59 1.42 0.57
N LYS A 195 31.92 1.46 0.55
CA LYS A 195 32.79 0.37 1.03
C LYS A 195 33.14 0.49 2.53
N THR A 196 32.78 1.61 3.15
CA THR A 196 33.04 1.89 4.56
C THR A 196 31.78 1.68 5.39
N PRO A 197 31.90 1.40 6.70
CA PRO A 197 30.75 1.37 7.59
C PRO A 197 29.94 2.68 7.51
N LEU A 198 28.62 2.57 7.41
CA LEU A 198 27.75 3.74 7.28
C LEU A 198 27.74 4.56 8.57
N LYS A 199 28.03 5.85 8.43
CA LYS A 199 27.81 6.91 9.43
C LYS A 199 26.31 7.11 9.67
N GLN A 200 25.97 7.78 10.77
CA GLN A 200 24.57 8.04 11.13
C GLN A 200 23.79 8.76 10.02
N ALA A 201 24.38 9.76 9.37
CA ALA A 201 23.75 10.50 8.29
C ALA A 201 23.45 9.61 7.06
N GLU A 202 24.35 8.69 6.72
CA GLU A 202 24.19 7.75 5.61
C GLU A 202 23.10 6.71 5.91
N ARG A 203 23.04 6.20 7.16
CA ARG A 203 21.95 5.32 7.61
C ARG A 203 20.59 6.00 7.53
N GLN A 204 20.51 7.27 7.94
CA GLN A 204 19.28 8.06 7.82
C GLN A 204 18.89 8.30 6.35
N LEU A 205 19.87 8.58 5.48
CA LEU A 205 19.61 8.73 4.05
C LEU A 205 19.12 7.44 3.41
N MET A 206 19.71 6.29 3.76
CA MET A 206 19.29 4.97 3.29
C MET A 206 17.85 4.67 3.74
N ALA A 207 17.54 4.79 5.03
CA ALA A 207 16.19 4.54 5.56
C ALA A 207 15.13 5.42 4.87
N ARG A 208 15.40 6.72 4.70
CA ARG A 208 14.49 7.64 3.97
C ARG A 208 14.31 7.27 2.50
N SER A 209 15.37 6.76 1.88
CA SER A 209 15.35 6.33 0.48
C SER A 209 14.61 5.01 0.27
N VAL A 210 14.47 4.18 1.30
CA VAL A 210 13.66 2.96 1.27
C VAL A 210 12.18 3.29 1.51
N PHE A 211 11.82 3.81 2.69
CA PHE A 211 10.40 3.85 3.15
C PHE A 211 9.53 5.00 2.63
N ASN A 212 10.09 5.98 1.92
CA ASN A 212 9.36 7.12 1.31
C ASN A 212 8.42 7.87 2.27
N SER A 213 8.82 7.99 3.53
CA SER A 213 8.03 8.73 4.52
C SER A 213 8.03 10.23 4.22
N MET A 214 6.86 10.84 4.31
CA MET A 214 6.71 12.30 4.19
C MET A 214 7.23 13.05 5.42
N HIS A 215 7.44 12.40 6.57
CA HIS A 215 7.92 13.06 7.80
C HIS A 215 9.25 13.79 7.59
N GLY A 216 10.20 13.14 6.89
CA GLY A 216 11.53 13.68 6.58
C GLY A 216 11.65 14.37 5.21
N ALA A 217 10.54 14.54 4.47
CA ALA A 217 10.58 15.10 3.13
C ALA A 217 10.76 16.64 3.13
N PRO A 218 11.38 17.21 2.08
CA PRO A 218 11.42 18.66 1.85
C PRO A 218 10.03 19.31 1.90
N SER A 219 9.97 20.57 2.36
CA SER A 219 8.72 21.33 2.53
C SER A 219 7.90 21.45 1.23
N HIS A 220 8.56 21.58 0.08
CA HIS A 220 7.87 21.64 -1.21
C HIS A 220 7.15 20.32 -1.54
N LEU A 221 7.75 19.15 -1.27
CA LEU A 221 7.10 17.85 -1.47
C LEU A 221 5.95 17.65 -0.49
N LYS A 222 6.11 18.08 0.78
CA LYS A 222 5.01 18.07 1.77
C LYS A 222 3.81 18.87 1.28
N ARG A 223 4.04 20.07 0.73
CA ARG A 223 3.00 20.92 0.16
C ARG A 223 2.31 20.26 -1.04
N ILE A 224 3.07 19.73 -1.99
CA ILE A 224 2.53 19.04 -3.17
C ILE A 224 1.70 17.83 -2.76
N ARG A 225 2.20 17.02 -1.80
CA ARG A 225 1.45 15.89 -1.26
C ARG A 225 0.13 16.34 -0.64
N SER A 226 0.13 17.38 0.19
CA SER A 226 -1.09 17.92 0.81
C SER A 226 -2.10 18.41 -0.25
N GLN A 227 -1.65 19.14 -1.26
CA GLN A 227 -2.50 19.56 -2.37
C GLN A 227 -3.10 18.35 -3.12
N TRP A 228 -2.31 17.31 -3.32
CA TRP A 228 -2.77 16.09 -3.96
C TRP A 228 -3.80 15.32 -3.11
N VAL A 229 -3.60 15.22 -1.80
CA VAL A 229 -4.59 14.66 -0.86
C VAL A 229 -5.89 15.43 -0.93
N ASN A 230 -5.84 16.77 -0.94
CA ASN A 230 -7.06 17.58 -1.05
C ASN A 230 -7.81 17.30 -2.37
N LYS A 231 -7.09 17.13 -3.49
CA LYS A 231 -7.72 16.72 -4.77
C LYS A 231 -8.32 15.31 -4.70
N GLN A 232 -7.71 14.38 -3.97
CA GLN A 232 -8.25 13.04 -3.74
C GLN A 232 -9.55 13.10 -2.91
N ILE A 233 -9.57 13.91 -1.85
CA ILE A 233 -10.78 14.09 -1.03
C ILE A 233 -11.93 14.66 -1.86
N LYS A 234 -11.64 15.68 -2.68
CA LYS A 234 -12.63 16.26 -3.60
C LYS A 234 -13.14 15.24 -4.63
N LEU A 235 -12.26 14.41 -5.17
CA LEU A 235 -12.66 13.29 -6.03
C LEU A 235 -13.66 12.37 -5.31
N LEU A 236 -13.35 11.96 -4.08
CA LEU A 236 -14.23 11.07 -3.31
C LEU A 236 -15.60 11.71 -3.02
N ILE A 237 -15.64 12.99 -2.65
CA ILE A 237 -16.89 13.74 -2.42
C ILE A 237 -17.70 13.84 -3.71
N ASN A 238 -17.08 14.26 -4.81
CA ASN A 238 -17.75 14.39 -6.11
C ASN A 238 -18.28 13.03 -6.61
N MET A 239 -17.53 11.94 -6.39
CA MET A 239 -17.99 10.60 -6.72
C MET A 239 -19.19 10.21 -5.86
N ARG A 240 -19.13 10.44 -4.54
CA ARG A 240 -20.22 10.16 -3.59
C ARG A 240 -21.54 10.82 -3.99
N GLU A 241 -21.51 12.06 -4.44
CA GLU A 241 -22.70 12.82 -4.87
C GLU A 241 -23.39 12.23 -6.11
N THR A 242 -22.71 11.36 -6.86
CA THR A 242 -23.25 10.72 -8.07
C THR A 242 -23.73 9.30 -7.86
N LEU A 243 -23.60 8.75 -6.64
CA LEU A 243 -23.90 7.34 -6.40
C LEU A 243 -25.39 7.04 -6.47
N SER A 244 -25.74 6.04 -7.26
CA SER A 244 -27.08 5.46 -7.26
C SER A 244 -27.33 4.65 -5.98
N PRO A 245 -28.60 4.31 -5.67
CA PRO A 245 -28.91 3.45 -4.54
C PRO A 245 -28.18 2.08 -4.58
N SER A 246 -28.02 1.48 -5.76
CA SER A 246 -27.30 0.21 -5.90
C SER A 246 -25.80 0.37 -5.63
N GLN A 247 -25.18 1.44 -6.11
CA GLN A 247 -23.75 1.71 -5.85
C GLN A 247 -23.50 1.96 -4.35
N LYS A 248 -24.42 2.65 -3.65
CA LYS A 248 -24.33 2.83 -2.18
C LYS A 248 -24.34 1.48 -1.46
N GLN A 249 -25.24 0.56 -1.86
CA GLN A 249 -25.29 -0.78 -1.31
C GLN A 249 -24.02 -1.59 -1.64
N HIS A 250 -23.45 -1.40 -2.83
CA HIS A 250 -22.18 -2.04 -3.22
C HIS A 250 -21.01 -1.57 -2.34
N VAL A 251 -20.93 -0.26 -2.05
CA VAL A 251 -19.94 0.29 -1.10
C VAL A 251 -20.11 -0.33 0.29
N ASP A 252 -21.36 -0.44 0.78
CA ASP A 252 -21.64 -1.03 2.09
C ASP A 252 -21.24 -2.50 2.16
N GLY A 253 -21.42 -3.25 1.05
CA GLY A 253 -20.99 -4.64 0.90
C GLY A 253 -19.47 -4.75 0.83
N PHE A 254 -18.81 -3.89 0.07
CA PHE A 254 -17.35 -3.82 -0.01
C PHE A 254 -16.73 -3.57 1.38
N LEU A 255 -17.25 -2.57 2.12
CA LEU A 255 -16.77 -2.26 3.47
C LEU A 255 -17.05 -3.40 4.45
N GLN A 256 -18.22 -4.06 4.37
CA GLN A 256 -18.51 -5.22 5.21
C GLN A 256 -17.54 -6.37 4.94
N ASN A 257 -17.28 -6.69 3.67
CA ASN A 257 -16.34 -7.74 3.31
C ASN A 257 -14.94 -7.48 3.88
N TRP A 258 -14.45 -6.24 3.82
CA TRP A 258 -13.17 -5.88 4.43
C TRP A 258 -13.18 -5.91 5.96
N ILE A 259 -14.30 -5.53 6.60
CA ILE A 259 -14.46 -5.69 8.06
C ILE A 259 -14.34 -7.16 8.43
N ASP A 260 -15.02 -8.05 7.71
CA ASP A 260 -15.03 -9.48 8.00
C ASP A 260 -13.62 -10.08 7.81
N VAL A 261 -12.94 -9.74 6.71
CA VAL A 261 -11.55 -10.15 6.46
C VAL A 261 -10.63 -9.66 7.58
N VAL A 262 -10.64 -8.38 7.92
CA VAL A 262 -9.72 -7.85 8.96
C VAL A 262 -10.03 -8.43 10.33
N ASP A 263 -11.31 -8.63 10.67
CA ASP A 263 -11.73 -9.26 11.93
C ASP A 263 -11.27 -10.72 12.01
N GLU A 264 -11.38 -11.49 10.93
CA GLU A 264 -10.84 -12.84 10.81
C GLU A 264 -9.32 -12.86 10.99
N LEU A 265 -8.60 -12.02 10.25
CA LEU A 265 -7.14 -11.93 10.34
C LEU A 265 -6.66 -11.51 11.73
N SER A 266 -7.40 -10.67 12.45
CA SER A 266 -7.06 -10.24 13.81
C SER A 266 -7.13 -11.39 14.83
N LYS A 267 -7.83 -12.47 14.51
CA LYS A 267 -8.05 -13.65 15.37
C LYS A 267 -7.28 -14.89 14.92
N ALA A 268 -6.64 -14.84 13.75
CA ALA A 268 -5.88 -15.94 13.19
C ALA A 268 -4.76 -16.39 14.15
N GLN A 269 -4.59 -17.70 14.31
CA GLN A 269 -3.45 -18.22 15.07
C GLN A 269 -2.21 -18.24 14.18
N LEU A 270 -1.23 -17.38 14.49
CA LEU A 270 0.07 -17.30 13.82
C LEU A 270 1.08 -18.26 14.45
#